data_AF-A4SBB4-F1
#
_entry.id   AF-A4SBB4-F1
#
_cell.length_a   1.000
_cell.length_b   1.000
_cell.length_c   1.000
_cell.angle_alpha   90.00
_cell.angle_beta   90.00
_cell.angle_gamma   90.00
#
_symmetry.space_group_name_H-M   'P 1'
#
loop_
_entity.id
_entity.type
_entity.pdbx_description
1 polymer ?
#
loop_
_entity_poly.entity_id
_entity_poly.type
_entity_poly.pdbx_seq_one_letter_code
_entity_poly.pdbx_strand_id
1 'polypeptide(L)' 'MLVARGDVFDATEFLKTHPSGPAPILRAMARDNTEDLEMHSSRARGIWERFRVGKLTPCGEGGYGEFQPPPKLRLGCAIT' A
#
# COMPACT_ATOMS: atom_id res chain seq x y z
N MET A 1 1.83 -4.08 -6.33
CA MET A 1 1.79 -4.81 -5.04
C MET A 1 1.41 -3.84 -3.94
N LEU A 2 0.52 -4.26 -3.05
CA LEU A 2 0.17 -3.55 -1.83
C LEU A 2 0.67 -4.35 -0.63
N VAL A 3 1.03 -3.66 0.44
CA VAL A 3 1.36 -4.26 1.74
C VAL A 3 0.39 -3.73 2.78
N ALA A 4 -0.19 -4.59 3.61
CA ALA A 4 -1.00 -4.21 4.77
C ALA A 4 -0.90 -5.28 5.85
N ARG A 5 -0.69 -4.87 7.11
CA ARG A 5 -0.50 -5.80 8.26
C ARG A 5 0.58 -6.86 8.03
N GLY A 6 1.58 -6.52 7.22
CA GLY A 6 2.65 -7.43 6.81
C GLY A 6 2.26 -8.43 5.72
N ASP A 7 1.01 -8.49 5.28
CA ASP A 7 0.59 -9.30 4.15
C ASP A 7 0.77 -8.54 2.82
N VAL A 8 1.08 -9.29 1.76
CA VAL A 8 1.35 -8.77 0.42
C VAL A 8 0.21 -9.14 -0.51
N PHE A 9 -0.30 -8.17 -1.26
CA PHE A 9 -1.44 -8.32 -2.15
C PHE A 9 -1.11 -7.89 -3.57
N ASP A 10 -1.51 -8.70 -4.55
CA ASP A 10 -1.47 -8.36 -5.97
C ASP A 10 -2.82 -7.81 -6.44
N ALA A 11 -2.95 -6.49 -6.43
CA ALA A 11 -4.16 -5.81 -6.89
C ALA A 11 -4.19 -5.54 -8.41
N THR A 12 -3.28 -6.09 -9.21
CA THR A 12 -3.14 -5.74 -10.65
C THR A 12 -4.45 -5.94 -11.42
N GLU A 13 -5.09 -7.09 -11.28
CA GLU A 13 -6.39 -7.35 -11.92
C GLU A 13 -7.54 -6.58 -11.26
N PHE A 14 -7.43 -6.29 -9.96
CA PHE A 14 -8.46 -5.57 -9.22
C PHE A 14 -8.53 -4.08 -9.56
N LEU A 15 -7.48 -3.50 -10.16
CA LEU A 15 -7.48 -2.12 -10.64
C LEU A 15 -8.69 -1.77 -11.51
N LYS A 16 -9.16 -2.74 -12.31
CA LYS A 16 -10.27 -2.58 -13.26
C LYS A 16 -11.65 -2.55 -12.59
N THR A 17 -11.76 -3.09 -11.38
CA THR A 17 -13.05 -3.34 -10.70
C THR A 17 -13.13 -2.71 -9.32
N HIS A 18 -12.09 -2.02 -8.87
CA HIS A 18 -12.12 -1.28 -7.62
C HIS A 18 -13.24 -0.21 -7.65
N PRO A 19 -14.18 -0.18 -6.69
CA PRO A 19 -15.35 0.70 -6.73
C PRO A 19 -15.03 2.20 -6.84
N SER A 20 -13.91 2.64 -6.27
CA SER A 20 -13.45 4.04 -6.32
C SER A 20 -12.49 4.31 -7.49
N GLY A 21 -12.43 3.41 -8.47
CA GLY A 21 -11.51 3.46 -9.60
C GLY A 21 -10.06 3.07 -9.24
N PRO A 22 -9.12 3.07 -10.20
CA PRO A 22 -7.77 2.57 -9.97
C PRO A 22 -6.88 3.53 -9.16
N ALA A 23 -7.20 4.82 -9.16
CA ALA A 23 -6.30 5.86 -8.66
C ALA A 23 -5.90 5.72 -7.17
N PRO A 24 -6.79 5.34 -6.23
CA PRO A 24 -6.40 5.06 -4.85
C PRO A 24 -5.35 3.95 -4.73
N ILE A 25 -5.51 2.85 -5.48
CA ILE A 25 -4.59 1.70 -5.47
C ILE A 25 -3.23 2.09 -6.06
N LEU A 26 -3.21 2.89 -7.12
CA LEU A 26 -1.96 3.35 -7.74
C LEU A 26 -1.17 4.29 -6.82
N ARG A 27 -1.85 5.15 -6.05
CA ARG A 27 -1.20 6.02 -5.05
C ARG A 27 -0.74 5.28 -3.79
N ALA A 28 -1.32 4.11 -3.53
CA ALA A 28 -1.00 3.23 -2.40
C ALA A 28 0.29 2.40 -2.62
N MET A 29 0.96 2.55 -3.76
CA MET A 29 2.21 1.86 -4.03
C MET A 29 3.35 2.33 -3.11
N ALA A 30 4.27 1.43 -2.77
CA ALA A 30 5.49 1.69 -2.00
C ALA A 30 5.29 2.23 -0.56
N ARG A 31 4.11 2.01 0.03
CA ARG A 31 3.83 2.30 1.46
C ARG A 31 3.11 1.14 2.13
N ASP A 32 3.03 1.18 3.46
CA ASP A 32 2.07 0.36 4.20
C ASP A 32 0.66 0.92 4.03
N ASN A 33 -0.29 0.02 3.76
CA ASN A 33 -1.68 0.30 3.42
C ASN A 33 -2.63 -0.30 4.47
N THR A 34 -2.15 -0.47 5.71
CA THR A 34 -2.99 -0.99 6.81
C THR A 34 -4.21 -0.12 7.05
N GLU A 35 -4.05 1.20 7.02
CA GLU A 35 -5.17 2.15 7.11
C GLU A 35 -6.16 1.99 5.95
N ASP A 36 -5.66 1.84 4.71
CA ASP A 36 -6.51 1.62 3.55
C ASP A 36 -7.31 0.32 3.69
N LEU A 37 -6.69 -0.76 4.17
CA LEU A 37 -7.38 -2.03 4.44
C LEU A 37 -8.46 -1.87 5.53
N GLU A 38 -8.17 -1.13 6.60
CA GLU A 38 -9.04 -1.00 7.78
C GLU A 38 -10.25 -0.11 7.56
N MET A 39 -10.15 0.92 6.71
CA MET A 39 -11.30 1.75 6.35
C MET A 39 -12.36 1.01 5.52
N HIS A 40 -12.05 -0.21 5.03
CA HIS A 40 -13.00 -1.02 4.27
C HIS A 40 -13.92 -1.87 5.16
N SER A 41 -15.14 -2.10 4.67
CA SER A 41 -16.10 -3.03 5.29
C SER A 41 -15.55 -4.45 5.39
N SER A 42 -16.10 -5.28 6.28
CA SER A 42 -15.72 -6.70 6.41
C SER A 42 -15.82 -7.46 5.08
N ARG A 43 -16.87 -7.20 4.29
CA ARG A 43 -17.05 -7.76 2.96
C ARG A 43 -15.93 -7.36 2.00
N ALA A 44 -15.55 -6.08 2.00
CA ALA A 44 -14.49 -5.57 1.15
C ALA A 44 -13.11 -6.08 1.58
N ARG A 45 -12.84 -6.22 2.88
CA ARG A 45 -11.64 -6.91 3.39
C ARG A 45 -11.58 -8.37 2.94
N GLY A 46 -12.73 -9.06 2.84
CA GLY A 46 -12.79 -10.39 2.22
C GLY A 46 -12.43 -10.43 0.72
N ILE A 47 -12.47 -9.29 0.01
CA ILE A 47 -11.97 -9.19 -1.37
C ILE A 47 -10.44 -9.09 -1.37
N TRP A 48 -9.84 -8.33 -0.44
CA TRP A 48 -8.37 -8.25 -0.30
C TRP A 48 -7.75 -9.63 -0.16
N GLU A 49 -8.31 -10.49 0.68
CA GLU A 49 -7.79 -11.85 0.89
C GLU A 49 -7.68 -12.69 -0.39
N ARG A 50 -8.53 -12.44 -1.40
CA ARG A 50 -8.47 -13.15 -2.68
C ARG A 50 -7.23 -12.80 -3.49
N PHE A 51 -6.65 -11.64 -3.23
CA PHE A 51 -5.47 -11.10 -3.91
C PHE A 51 -4.20 -11.24 -3.06
N ARG A 52 -4.27 -11.90 -1.90
CA ARG A 52 -3.10 -12.13 -1.05
C ARG A 52 -2.14 -13.10 -1.73
N VAL A 53 -0.90 -12.67 -1.92
CA VAL A 53 0.16 -13.45 -2.58
C VAL A 53 1.26 -13.89 -1.60
N GLY A 54 1.29 -13.34 -0.38
CA GLY A 54 2.25 -13.76 0.62
C GLY A 54 2.28 -12.87 1.86
N LYS A 55 3.37 -12.99 2.60
CA LYS A 55 3.66 -12.21 3.81
C LYS A 55 5.10 -11.70 3.75
N LEU A 56 5.32 -10.47 4.19
CA LEU A 56 6.66 -9.93 4.36
C LEU A 56 7.41 -10.74 5.41
N THR A 57 8.65 -11.10 5.06
CA THR A 57 9.61 -11.74 5.95
C THR A 57 10.63 -10.69 6.38
N PRO A 58 10.99 -10.63 7.68
CA PRO A 58 12.12 -9.84 8.13
C PRO A 58 13.40 -10.25 7.40
N CYS A 59 14.20 -9.28 6.96
CA CYS A 59 15.51 -9.59 6.39
C CYS A 59 16.41 -10.20 7.48
N GLY A 60 17.09 -11.30 7.16
CA GLY A 60 17.83 -12.12 8.12
C GLY A 60 18.97 -11.40 8.85
N GLU A 61 19.57 -10.38 8.24
CA GLU A 61 20.52 -9.47 8.89
C GLU A 61 20.39 -8.08 8.23
N GLY A 62 20.17 -7.02 9.02
CA GLY A 62 20.28 -5.63 8.57
C GLY A 62 18.98 -4.86 8.27
N GLY A 63 17.85 -5.51 7.99
CA GLY A 63 16.60 -4.81 7.63
C GLY A 63 16.79 -3.72 6.54
N TYR A 64 15.88 -2.76 6.45
CA TYR A 64 16.04 -1.56 5.59
C TYR A 64 16.48 -0.32 6.39
N GLY A 65 16.92 -0.50 7.65
CA GLY A 65 17.03 0.58 8.62
C GLY A 65 15.68 1.25 8.95
N GLU A 66 15.68 2.32 9.73
CA GLU A 66 14.51 3.19 9.83
C GLU A 66 14.30 3.94 8.52
N PHE A 67 13.05 4.04 8.05
CA PHE A 67 12.71 4.89 6.92
C PHE A 67 13.12 6.34 7.22
N GLN A 68 14.10 6.85 6.49
CA GLN A 68 14.43 8.27 6.50
C GLN A 68 13.64 8.95 5.38
N PRO A 69 12.60 9.76 5.71
CA PRO A 69 11.92 10.53 4.69
C PRO A 69 12.93 11.44 3.98
N PRO A 70 12.76 11.68 2.66
CA PRO A 70 13.59 12.66 1.97
C PRO A 70 13.54 13.99 2.72
N PRO A 71 14.67 14.73 2.83
CA PRO A 71 14.68 16.03 3.48
C PRO A 71 13.52 16.86 2.92
N LYS A 72 12.71 17.46 3.80
CA LYS A 72 11.64 18.37 3.37
C LYS A 72 12.29 19.40 2.45
N LEU A 73 12.03 19.29 1.15
CA LEU A 73 12.40 20.31 0.19
C LEU A 73 11.74 21.59 0.69
N ARG A 74 12.54 22.51 1.22
CA ARG A 74 12.12 23.88 1.50
C ARG A 74 11.99 24.61 0.18
N LEU A 75 11.08 24.17 -0.66
CA LEU A 75 10.63 24.92 -1.81
C LEU A 75 9.13 25.07 -1.60
N GLY A 76 8.77 26.29 -1.19
CA GLY A 76 7.40 26.69 -0.99
C GLY A 76 6.56 26.35 -2.20
N CYS A 77 5.26 26.18 -1.95
CA CYS A 77 4.23 26.06 -2.95
C CYS A 77 4.60 26.77 -4.27
N ALA A 78 4.90 26.00 -5.30
CA ALA A 78 4.82 26.46 -6.67
C ALA A 78 3.83 25.53 -7.36
N ILE A 79 2.55 25.89 -7.20
CA ILE A 79 1.60 25.72 -8.28
C ILE A 79 2.04 26.78 -9.31
N THR A 80 2.53 26.34 -10.45
CA THR A 80 2.60 27.15 -11.67
C THR A 80 2.01 26.34 -12.80
#